data_AF-A0A7C5PC61-F1
#
_entry.id   AF-A0A7C5PC61-F1
#
_cell.length_a   1.000
_cell.length_b   1.000
_cell.length_c   1.000
_cell.angle_alpha   90.00
_cell.angle_beta   90.00
_cell.angle_gamma   90.00
#
_symmetry.space_group_name_H-M   'P 1'
#
loop_
_entity.id
_entity.type
_entity.pdbx_description
1 polymer ?
#
loop_
_entity_poly.entity_id
_entity_poly.type
_entity_poly.pdbx_seq_one_letter_code
_entity_poly.pdbx_strand_id
1 'polypeptide(L)'
;MTQTAKPLSTSTAQAPDLDWSQIAETVRMLNLAVAQIGVAMAEGEDSVQALTASFTGMVERVQQVAAEAARLPPEQAAIAEAIGAHCEGVQQSMQQGIVAFQFYDRLSQRIDHVQHALEQLGELIADNGRLYNPMEWQRLQQAIRGRYTMQEE
;
A
#
# COMPACT_ATOMS: atom_id res chain seq x y z
N MET A 1 9.85 -13.33 -53.52
CA MET A 1 8.44 -13.31 -53.09
C MET A 1 8.39 -12.61 -51.75
N THR A 2 7.84 -11.40 -51.75
CA THR A 2 7.86 -10.42 -50.67
C THR A 2 6.91 -10.88 -49.55
N GLN A 3 7.45 -11.07 -48.35
CA GLN A 3 6.70 -11.42 -47.15
C GLN A 3 6.02 -10.14 -46.65
N THR A 4 4.73 -9.99 -46.92
CA THR A 4 3.90 -8.90 -46.41
C THR A 4 3.68 -9.12 -44.92
N ALA A 5 4.36 -8.33 -44.09
CA ALA A 5 4.10 -8.26 -42.66
C ALA A 5 2.64 -7.85 -42.43
N LYS A 6 1.85 -8.75 -41.84
CA LYS A 6 0.49 -8.47 -41.41
C LYS A 6 0.58 -7.38 -40.32
N PRO A 7 -0.11 -6.24 -40.45
CA PRO A 7 -0.05 -5.21 -39.42
C PRO A 7 -0.54 -5.80 -38.09
N LEU A 8 0.17 -5.48 -37.00
CA LEU A 8 -0.25 -5.80 -35.64
C LEU A 8 -1.55 -5.05 -35.36
N SER A 9 -2.68 -5.67 -35.67
CA SER A 9 -3.99 -5.21 -35.25
C SER A 9 -4.03 -5.28 -33.73
N THR A 10 -4.15 -4.14 -33.07
CA THR A 10 -4.42 -4.08 -31.63
C THR A 10 -5.74 -4.80 -31.37
N SER A 11 -5.72 -5.79 -30.49
CA SER A 11 -6.95 -6.45 -30.04
C SER A 11 -7.84 -5.38 -29.38
N THR A 12 -9.04 -5.18 -29.93
CA THR A 12 -10.01 -4.23 -29.42
C THR A 12 -11.22 -4.98 -28.89
N ALA A 13 -11.98 -4.38 -27.98
CA ALA A 13 -13.23 -4.96 -27.49
C ALA A 13 -14.25 -5.29 -28.61
N GLN A 14 -14.05 -4.76 -29.83
CA GLN A 14 -14.92 -4.99 -30.99
C GLN A 14 -14.37 -6.06 -31.96
N ALA A 15 -13.12 -6.53 -31.79
CA ALA A 15 -12.51 -7.58 -32.59
C ALA A 15 -11.40 -8.32 -31.80
N PRO A 16 -11.77 -9.27 -30.90
CA PRO A 16 -10.81 -9.97 -30.07
C PRO A 16 -10.19 -11.18 -30.80
N ASP A 17 -8.92 -11.06 -31.19
CA ASP A 17 -8.08 -12.21 -31.59
C ASP A 17 -7.28 -12.68 -30.36
N LEU A 18 -7.89 -13.44 -29.44
CA LEU A 18 -7.21 -13.86 -28.22
C LEU A 18 -7.72 -15.22 -27.72
N ASP A 19 -6.77 -16.13 -27.45
CA ASP A 19 -6.99 -17.30 -26.60
C ASP A 19 -7.27 -16.82 -25.17
N TRP A 20 -8.53 -16.51 -24.88
CA TRP A 20 -8.99 -16.04 -23.57
C TRP A 20 -8.65 -17.01 -22.44
N SER A 21 -8.43 -18.29 -22.76
CA SER A 21 -7.90 -19.28 -21.82
C SER A 21 -6.53 -18.90 -21.27
N GLN A 22 -5.62 -18.37 -22.09
CA GLN A 22 -4.27 -17.99 -21.65
C GLN A 22 -4.30 -16.70 -20.82
N ILE A 23 -5.17 -15.76 -21.20
CA ILE A 23 -5.40 -14.55 -20.41
C ILE A 23 -6.01 -14.92 -19.06
N ALA A 24 -7.05 -15.75 -19.03
CA ALA A 24 -7.70 -16.20 -17.80
C ALA A 24 -6.69 -16.84 -16.85
N GLU A 25 -5.83 -17.71 -17.38
CA GLU A 25 -4.81 -18.38 -16.58
C GLU A 25 -3.75 -17.41 -16.05
N THR A 26 -3.30 -16.47 -16.89
CA THR A 26 -2.36 -15.43 -16.46
C THR A 26 -2.96 -14.52 -15.38
N VAL A 27 -4.23 -14.15 -15.51
CA VAL A 27 -4.95 -13.36 -14.50
C VAL A 27 -5.09 -14.12 -13.18
N ARG A 28 -5.32 -15.44 -13.21
CA ARG A 28 -5.31 -16.29 -12.00
C ARG A 28 -3.94 -16.32 -11.33
N MET A 29 -2.86 -16.45 -12.11
CA MET A 29 -1.49 -16.38 -11.57
C MET A 29 -1.19 -15.01 -10.94
N LEU A 30 -1.63 -13.92 -11.56
CA LEU A 30 -1.51 -12.57 -11.00
C LEU A 30 -2.33 -12.40 -9.71
N ASN A 31 -3.55 -12.93 -9.66
CA ASN A 31 -4.36 -12.96 -8.44
C ASN A 31 -3.64 -13.70 -7.30
N LEU A 32 -3.05 -14.86 -7.58
CA LEU A 32 -2.27 -15.60 -6.59
C LEU A 32 -1.05 -14.78 -6.11
N ALA A 33 -0.30 -14.17 -7.02
CA ALA A 33 0.87 -13.37 -6.66
C ALA A 33 0.49 -12.15 -5.81
N VAL A 34 -0.61 -11.47 -6.12
CA VAL A 34 -1.10 -10.33 -5.33
C VAL A 34 -1.65 -10.79 -3.98
N ALA A 35 -2.38 -11.90 -3.91
CA ALA A 35 -2.82 -12.48 -2.65
C ALA A 35 -1.62 -12.85 -1.74
N GLN A 36 -0.54 -13.39 -2.32
CA GLN A 36 0.69 -13.65 -1.57
C GLN A 36 1.34 -12.37 -1.03
N ILE A 37 1.35 -11.29 -1.81
CA ILE A 37 1.80 -9.97 -1.33
C ILE A 37 0.88 -9.47 -0.21
N GLY A 38 -0.43 -9.64 -0.34
CA GLY A 38 -1.42 -9.27 0.69
C GLY A 38 -1.19 -10.02 2.01
N VAL A 39 -0.91 -11.32 1.96
CA VAL A 39 -0.54 -12.12 3.14
C VAL A 39 0.77 -11.63 3.76
N ALA A 40 1.82 -11.41 2.94
CA ALA A 40 3.09 -10.88 3.43
C ALA A 40 2.95 -9.47 4.04
N MET A 41 1.98 -8.69 3.53
CA MET A 41 1.61 -7.40 4.13
C MET A 41 0.88 -7.62 5.46
N ALA A 42 -0.12 -8.48 5.55
CA ALA A 42 -0.74 -8.77 6.85
C ALA A 42 0.27 -9.26 7.92
N GLU A 43 1.25 -10.10 7.53
CA GLU A 43 2.32 -10.54 8.43
C GLU A 43 3.24 -9.39 8.90
N GLY A 44 3.44 -8.36 8.08
CA GLY A 44 4.22 -7.19 8.45
C GLY A 44 3.49 -6.22 9.37
N GLU A 45 2.16 -6.31 9.49
CA GLU A 45 1.33 -5.40 10.28
C GLU A 45 1.69 -5.50 11.76
N ASP A 46 1.87 -6.72 12.26
CA ASP A 46 2.34 -7.00 13.62
C ASP A 46 3.70 -6.32 13.90
N SER A 47 4.61 -6.31 12.92
CA SER A 47 5.93 -5.69 13.05
C SER A 47 5.83 -4.16 13.14
N VAL A 48 4.96 -3.54 12.36
CA VAL A 48 4.72 -2.09 12.39
C VAL A 48 4.01 -1.68 13.68
N GLN A 49 3.06 -2.49 14.15
CA GLN A 49 2.39 -2.25 15.44
C GLN A 49 3.39 -2.36 16.60
N ALA A 50 4.26 -3.37 16.61
CA ALA A 50 5.31 -3.51 17.61
C ALA A 50 6.28 -2.32 17.61
N LEU A 51 6.64 -1.81 16.41
CA LEU A 51 7.51 -0.65 16.27
C LEU A 51 6.85 0.64 16.78
N THR A 52 5.56 0.82 16.49
CA THR A 52 4.75 1.94 17.02
C THR A 52 4.68 1.89 18.54
N ALA A 53 4.38 0.72 19.12
CA ALA A 53 4.35 0.54 20.57
C ALA A 53 5.72 0.80 21.22
N SER A 54 6.81 0.36 20.58
CA SER A 54 8.17 0.64 21.03
C SER A 54 8.47 2.15 21.05
N PHE A 55 8.06 2.88 20.01
CA PHE A 55 8.26 4.33 19.94
C PHE A 55 7.44 5.06 21.02
N THR A 56 6.20 4.67 21.26
CA THR A 56 5.39 5.20 22.37
C THR A 56 6.06 4.94 23.72
N GLY A 57 6.55 3.73 23.98
CA GLY A 57 7.26 3.41 25.21
C GLY A 57 8.59 4.17 25.36
N MET A 58 9.27 4.47 24.25
CA MET A 58 10.46 5.33 24.29
C MET A 58 10.11 6.79 24.60
N VAL A 59 9.00 7.32 24.07
CA VAL A 59 8.50 8.66 24.41
C VAL A 59 8.26 8.78 25.92
N GLU A 60 7.61 7.79 26.55
CA GLU A 60 7.39 7.77 28.00
C GLU A 60 8.71 7.77 28.78
N ARG A 61 9.70 6.96 28.37
CA ARG A 61 11.02 6.94 29.00
C ARG A 61 11.74 8.28 28.86
N VAL A 62 11.66 8.91 27.69
CA VAL A 62 12.25 10.24 27.46
C VAL A 62 11.56 11.32 28.30
N GLN A 63 10.24 11.23 28.50
CA GLN A 63 9.52 12.11 29.42
C GLN A 63 9.99 11.93 30.87
N GLN A 64 10.23 10.69 31.31
CA GLN A 64 10.79 10.42 32.64
C GLN A 64 12.20 11.00 32.79
N VAL A 65 13.06 10.85 31.78
CA VAL A 65 14.41 11.45 31.78
C VAL A 65 14.34 12.98 31.88
N ALA A 66 13.46 13.62 31.12
CA ALA A 66 13.24 15.07 31.21
C ALA A 66 12.74 15.49 32.60
N ALA A 67 11.83 14.71 33.20
CA ALA A 67 11.30 14.99 34.53
C ALA A 67 12.37 14.85 35.62
N GLU A 68 13.23 13.84 35.56
CA GLU A 68 14.35 13.67 36.50
C GLU A 68 15.43 14.76 36.30
N ALA A 69 15.69 15.17 35.06
CA ALA A 69 16.57 16.30 34.77
C ALA A 69 16.06 17.62 35.37
N ALA A 70 14.74 17.84 35.37
CA ALA A 70 14.12 19.01 35.99
C ALA A 70 14.25 19.06 37.53
N ARG A 71 14.63 17.94 38.17
CA ARG A 71 14.87 17.86 39.63
C ARG A 71 16.32 18.15 40.02
N LEU A 72 17.19 18.38 39.04
CA LEU A 72 18.59 18.72 39.29
C LEU A 72 18.69 20.06 40.05
N PRO A 73 19.71 20.22 40.91
CA PRO A 73 19.90 21.44 41.66
C PRO A 73 20.14 22.64 40.73
N PRO A 74 19.79 23.88 41.16
CA PRO A 74 19.81 25.07 40.31
C PRO A 74 21.21 25.44 39.79
N GLU A 75 22.27 24.96 40.43
CA GLU A 75 23.65 25.09 39.95
C GLU A 75 23.90 24.34 38.62
N GLN A 76 23.05 23.37 38.29
CA GLN A 76 23.08 22.56 37.06
C GLN A 76 21.94 22.92 36.09
N ALA A 77 21.31 24.09 36.24
CA ALA A 77 20.17 24.49 35.41
C ALA A 77 20.46 24.41 33.89
N ALA A 78 21.66 24.80 33.46
CA ALA A 78 22.06 24.71 32.05
C ALA A 78 22.14 23.26 31.53
N ILE A 79 22.53 22.30 32.39
CA ILE A 79 22.55 20.87 32.04
C ILE A 79 21.11 20.34 31.97
N ALA A 80 20.26 20.71 32.92
CA ALA A 80 18.85 20.33 32.91
C ALA A 80 18.13 20.84 31.65
N GLU A 81 18.39 22.09 31.26
CA GLU A 81 17.85 22.69 30.03
C GLU A 81 18.33 21.97 28.77
N ALA A 82 19.63 21.66 28.68
CA ALA A 82 20.19 20.90 27.55
C ALA A 82 19.58 19.50 27.42
N ILE A 83 19.41 18.78 28.55
CA ILE A 83 18.76 17.46 28.56
C ILE A 83 17.29 17.60 28.12
N GLY A 84 16.57 18.62 28.60
CA GLY A 84 15.20 18.91 28.19
C GLY A 84 15.09 19.11 26.67
N ALA A 85 15.94 19.96 26.09
CA ALA A 85 15.96 20.21 24.66
C ALA A 85 16.27 18.94 23.82
N HIS A 86 17.21 18.10 24.28
CA HIS A 86 17.47 16.82 23.63
C HIS A 86 16.26 15.87 23.73
N CYS A 87 15.59 15.81 24.88
CA CYS A 87 14.40 14.99 25.08
C CYS A 87 13.26 15.43 24.14
N GLU A 88 13.02 16.73 24.00
CA GLU A 88 12.03 17.27 23.05
C GLU A 88 12.36 16.89 21.60
N GLY A 89 13.63 17.04 21.19
CA GLY A 89 14.06 16.67 19.84
C GLY A 89 13.87 15.18 19.53
N VAL A 90 14.16 14.31 20.51
CA VAL A 90 13.93 12.87 20.38
C VAL A 90 12.44 12.54 20.31
N GLN A 91 11.60 13.16 21.15
CA GLN A 91 10.15 12.97 21.11
C GLN A 91 9.56 13.40 19.77
N GLN A 92 9.97 14.55 19.24
CA GLN A 92 9.50 15.03 17.94
C GLN A 92 9.90 14.06 16.80
N SER A 93 11.14 13.57 16.83
CA SER A 93 11.63 12.61 15.84
C SER A 93 10.85 11.29 15.90
N MET A 94 10.53 10.79 17.10
CA MET A 94 9.71 9.60 17.29
C MET A 94 8.28 9.81 16.79
N GLN A 95 7.65 10.96 17.09
CA GLN A 95 6.32 11.28 16.58
C GLN A 95 6.29 11.31 15.04
N GLN A 96 7.30 11.92 14.40
CA GLN A 96 7.42 11.90 12.94
C GLN A 96 7.56 10.47 12.40
N GLY A 97 8.33 9.62 13.08
CA GLY A 97 8.45 8.20 12.74
C GLY A 97 7.13 7.45 12.84
N ILE A 98 6.35 7.69 13.90
CA ILE A 98 5.01 7.09 14.06
C ILE A 98 4.08 7.52 12.91
N VAL A 99 4.06 8.81 12.56
CA VAL A 99 3.26 9.31 11.43
C VAL A 99 3.73 8.71 10.11
N ALA A 100 5.05 8.51 9.93
CA ALA A 100 5.59 7.89 8.73
C ALA A 100 5.10 6.44 8.55
N PHE A 101 4.77 5.71 9.61
CA PHE A 101 4.18 4.37 9.50
C PHE A 101 2.78 4.36 8.85
N GLN A 102 2.10 5.50 8.72
CA GLN A 102 0.88 5.60 7.91
C GLN A 102 1.13 5.31 6.42
N PHE A 103 2.39 5.36 5.96
CA PHE A 103 2.76 4.82 4.65
C PHE A 103 2.40 3.34 4.52
N TYR A 104 2.56 2.57 5.60
CA TYR A 104 2.27 1.16 5.64
C TYR A 104 0.78 0.87 5.44
N ASP A 105 -0.09 1.55 6.18
CA ASP A 105 -1.55 1.42 6.03
C ASP A 105 -1.99 1.76 4.60
N ARG A 106 -1.43 2.84 4.03
CA ARG A 106 -1.69 3.24 2.65
C ARG A 106 -1.20 2.20 1.64
N LEU A 107 -0.05 1.57 1.88
CA LEU A 107 0.49 0.51 1.02
C LEU A 107 -0.40 -0.73 1.09
N SER A 108 -0.80 -1.16 2.29
CA SER A 108 -1.71 -2.28 2.50
C SER A 108 -3.04 -2.07 1.76
N GLN A 109 -3.66 -0.89 1.89
CA GLN A 109 -4.87 -0.52 1.15
C GLN A 109 -4.69 -0.57 -0.37
N ARG A 110 -3.54 -0.11 -0.89
CA ARG A 110 -3.26 -0.16 -2.34
C ARG A 110 -3.17 -1.59 -2.85
N ILE A 111 -2.57 -2.50 -2.07
CA ILE A 111 -2.50 -3.92 -2.43
C ILE A 111 -3.89 -4.55 -2.42
N ASP A 112 -4.71 -4.26 -1.40
CA ASP A 112 -6.10 -4.72 -1.33
C ASP A 112 -6.91 -4.25 -2.56
N HIS A 113 -6.72 -3.00 -2.98
CA HIS A 113 -7.35 -2.47 -4.20
C HIS A 113 -6.90 -3.21 -5.48
N VAL A 114 -5.60 -3.50 -5.61
CA VAL A 114 -5.06 -4.28 -6.74
C VAL A 114 -5.66 -5.68 -6.75
N GLN A 115 -5.76 -6.33 -5.58
CA GLN A 115 -6.35 -7.67 -5.45
C GLN A 115 -7.79 -7.68 -5.96
N HIS A 116 -8.64 -6.79 -5.44
CA HIS A 116 -10.03 -6.70 -5.86
C HIS A 116 -10.20 -6.37 -7.35
N ALA A 117 -9.28 -5.59 -7.94
CA ALA A 117 -9.33 -5.28 -9.37
C ALA A 117 -9.01 -6.51 -10.24
N LEU A 118 -8.02 -7.30 -9.83
CA LEU A 118 -7.64 -8.53 -10.53
C LEU A 118 -8.68 -9.66 -10.32
N GLU A 119 -9.35 -9.70 -9.18
CA GLU A 119 -10.47 -10.62 -8.93
C GLU A 119 -11.64 -10.32 -9.88
N GLN A 120 -12.07 -9.05 -9.96
CA GLN A 120 -13.14 -8.63 -10.89
C GLN A 120 -12.77 -8.89 -12.35
N LEU A 121 -11.50 -8.71 -12.72
CA LEU A 121 -11.00 -9.06 -14.05
C LEU A 121 -11.08 -10.57 -14.30
N GLY A 122 -10.69 -11.38 -13.32
CA GLY A 122 -10.78 -12.84 -13.39
C GLY A 122 -12.22 -13.32 -13.55
N GLU A 123 -13.16 -12.76 -12.79
CA GLU A 123 -14.59 -13.04 -12.91
C GLU A 123 -15.15 -12.67 -14.29
N LEU A 124 -14.78 -11.50 -14.82
CA LEU A 124 -15.24 -11.05 -16.13
C LEU A 124 -14.76 -11.97 -17.26
N ILE A 125 -13.51 -12.43 -17.19
CA ILE A 125 -12.93 -13.29 -18.22
C ILE A 125 -13.46 -14.74 -18.10
N ALA A 126 -13.83 -15.19 -16.90
CA ALA A 126 -14.39 -16.51 -16.68
C ALA A 126 -15.82 -16.67 -17.23
N ASP A 127 -16.55 -15.56 -17.43
CA ASP A 127 -17.92 -15.56 -17.95
C ASP A 127 -17.94 -15.28 -19.46
N ASN A 128 -18.12 -16.33 -20.27
CA ASN A 128 -18.21 -16.22 -21.74
C ASN A 128 -19.31 -15.28 -22.24
N GLY A 129 -20.40 -15.08 -21.49
CA GLY A 129 -21.47 -14.15 -21.89
C GLY A 129 -21.13 -12.69 -21.63
N ARG A 130 -20.37 -12.41 -20.57
CA ARG A 130 -19.93 -11.05 -20.19
C ARG A 130 -18.65 -10.63 -20.90
N LEU A 131 -17.78 -11.59 -21.20
CA LEU A 131 -16.50 -11.40 -21.86
C LEU A 131 -16.63 -10.64 -23.19
N TYR A 132 -17.63 -10.97 -23.99
CA TYR A 132 -17.86 -10.33 -25.29
C TYR A 132 -18.73 -9.06 -25.21
N ASN A 133 -19.09 -8.59 -24.01
CA ASN A 133 -19.89 -7.39 -23.80
C ASN A 133 -19.00 -6.18 -23.50
N PRO A 134 -18.85 -5.21 -24.42
CA PRO A 134 -18.01 -4.03 -24.19
C PRO A 134 -18.44 -3.18 -22.99
N MET A 135 -19.73 -3.20 -22.61
CA MET A 135 -20.21 -2.44 -21.44
C MET A 135 -19.66 -2.99 -20.13
N GLU A 136 -19.47 -4.31 -20.03
CA GLU A 136 -18.90 -4.93 -18.82
C GLU A 136 -17.43 -4.53 -18.63
N TRP A 137 -16.66 -4.46 -19.73
CA TRP A 137 -15.29 -3.94 -19.73
C TRP A 137 -15.24 -2.46 -19.35
N GLN A 138 -16.16 -1.65 -19.88
CA GLN A 138 -16.23 -0.24 -19.55
C GLN A 138 -16.56 -0.02 -18.05
N ARG A 139 -17.48 -0.81 -17.50
CA ARG A 139 -17.82 -0.80 -16.06
C ARG A 139 -16.63 -1.18 -15.20
N LEU A 140 -15.92 -2.25 -15.56
CA LEU A 140 -14.69 -2.67 -14.87
C LEU A 140 -13.63 -1.55 -14.89
N GLN A 141 -13.36 -0.97 -16.05
CA GLN A 141 -12.39 0.12 -16.18
C GLN A 141 -12.78 1.37 -15.38
N GLN A 142 -14.07 1.72 -15.32
CA GLN A 142 -14.57 2.82 -14.50
C GLN A 142 -14.43 2.53 -13.01
N ALA A 143 -14.76 1.31 -12.58
CA ALA A 143 -14.62 0.88 -11.18
C ALA A 143 -13.15 0.92 -10.73
N ILE A 144 -12.24 0.42 -11.56
CA ILE A 144 -10.79 0.48 -11.31
C ILE A 144 -10.35 1.94 -11.22
N ARG A 145 -10.64 2.77 -12.24
CA ARG A 145 -10.23 4.18 -12.25
C ARG A 145 -10.74 4.95 -11.03
N GLY A 146 -12.01 4.77 -10.65
CA GLY A 146 -12.61 5.45 -9.52
C GLY A 146 -11.90 5.17 -8.18
N ARG A 147 -11.42 3.93 -7.98
CA ARG A 147 -10.68 3.56 -6.76
C ARG A 147 -9.28 4.16 -6.67
N TYR A 148 -8.61 4.36 -7.82
CA TYR A 148 -7.28 4.97 -7.84
C TYR A 148 -7.32 6.50 -7.75
N THR A 149 -8.30 7.17 -8.38
CA THR A 149 -8.41 8.63 -8.32
C THR A 149 -8.80 9.18 -6.93
N MET A 150 -9.46 8.37 -6.10
CA MET A 150 -9.92 8.80 -4.77
C MET A 150 -8.82 8.73 -3.69
N GLN A 151 -7.67 8.12 -3.98
CA GLN A 151 -6.55 7.92 -3.04
C GLN A 151 -5.34 8.84 -3.30
N GLU A 152 -5.34 9.60 -4.40
CA GLU A 152 -4.26 10.53 -4.77
C GLU A 152 -4.58 12.01 -4.47
N GLU A 153 -5.79 12.32 -3.99
CA GLU A 153 -6.19 13.62 -3.42
C GLU A 153 -6.21 13.59 -1.88
#